data_AF-A0A4V2G343-F1
#
_entry.id   AF-A0A4V2G343-F1
#
_cell.length_a   1.000
_cell.length_b   1.000
_cell.length_c   1.000
_cell.angle_alpha   90.00
_cell.angle_beta   90.00
_cell.angle_gamma   90.00
#
_symmetry.space_group_name_H-M   'P 1'
#
loop_
_entity.id
_entity.type
_entity.pdbx_description
1 polymer ?
#
loop_
_entity_poly.entity_id
_entity_poly.type
_entity_poly.pdbx_seq_one_letter_code
_entity_poly.pdbx_strand_id
1 'polypeptide(L)'
;MLVILAGKGCLCHNCERSRLKPNEIPPGTLDLLILKTLARHGEMHGYEVAESILHASDDVISVEEGSLYPALQRMLLKGWVSDEWGVTAGNRRARYYRLTAAGRKQLTQELSHFDRIYGAIARVVEVG
;
A
#
# COMPACT_ATOMS: atom_id res chain seq x y z
N MET A 1 -27.48 45.69 15.94
CA MET A 1 -27.67 45.15 14.57
C MET A 1 -26.38 44.48 14.14
N LEU A 2 -26.51 43.24 13.71
CA LEU A 2 -25.47 42.28 13.33
C LEU A 2 -24.75 42.72 12.04
N VAL A 3 -23.43 42.60 11.97
CA VAL A 3 -22.74 42.29 10.70
C VAL A 3 -21.66 41.24 10.97
N ILE A 4 -21.86 40.10 10.31
CA ILE A 4 -21.02 38.91 10.28
C ILE A 4 -19.75 39.23 9.48
N LEU A 5 -18.57 38.93 10.03
CA LEU A 5 -17.40 38.68 9.21
C LEU A 5 -16.98 37.22 9.42
N ALA A 6 -17.16 36.47 8.34
CA ALA A 6 -16.86 35.06 8.21
C ALA A 6 -15.45 34.72 8.72
N GLY A 7 -15.38 33.62 9.47
CA GLY A 7 -14.14 33.08 9.98
C GLY A 7 -13.13 32.83 8.88
N LYS A 8 -11.87 33.20 9.16
CA LYS A 8 -10.70 32.74 8.43
C LYS A 8 -10.57 31.23 8.65
N GLY A 9 -11.25 30.46 7.81
CA GLY A 9 -11.06 29.02 7.68
C GLY A 9 -9.65 28.78 7.18
N CYS A 10 -8.88 28.04 7.98
CA CYS A 10 -7.56 27.56 7.63
C CYS A 10 -7.65 26.72 6.34
N LEU A 11 -6.99 27.16 5.27
CA LEU A 11 -6.80 26.35 4.05
C LEU A 11 -5.68 25.34 4.31
N CYS A 12 -5.99 24.30 5.07
CA CYS A 12 -5.16 23.11 5.16
C CYS A 12 -5.98 21.90 4.73
N HIS A 13 -5.90 21.57 3.44
CA HIS A 13 -6.54 20.40 2.81
C HIS A 13 -5.95 19.05 3.28
N ASN A 14 -5.31 19.00 4.45
CA ASN A 14 -4.59 17.81 4.91
C ASN A 14 -4.54 17.63 6.45
N CYS A 15 -5.48 18.23 7.20
CA CYS A 15 -5.47 18.13 8.67
C CYS A 15 -6.18 16.86 9.21
N GLU A 16 -7.05 16.20 8.43
CA GLU A 16 -7.83 15.04 8.91
C GLU A 16 -7.18 13.67 8.64
N ARG A 17 -6.09 13.62 7.87
CA ARG A 17 -5.40 12.35 7.53
C ARG A 17 -4.55 11.78 8.69
N SER A 18 -4.47 12.47 9.83
CA SER A 18 -3.57 12.15 10.95
C SER A 18 -4.17 11.29 12.06
N ARG A 19 -5.34 10.66 11.86
CA ARG A 19 -5.91 9.69 12.83
C ARG A 19 -5.88 8.23 12.38
N LEU A 20 -5.22 7.90 11.27
CA LEU A 20 -4.94 6.50 10.98
C LEU A 20 -3.92 6.00 12.00
N LYS A 21 -4.28 4.97 12.77
CA LYS A 21 -3.39 4.40 13.76
C LYS A 21 -2.14 3.85 13.04
N PRO A 22 -0.92 4.16 13.50
CA PRO A 22 0.26 3.52 12.97
C PRO A 22 0.16 2.00 13.17
N ASN A 23 0.34 1.25 12.08
CA ASN A 23 0.42 -0.22 12.04
C ASN A 23 -0.88 -1.02 12.19
N GLU A 24 -1.79 -0.89 11.21
CA GLU A 24 -2.87 -1.87 11.00
C GLU A 24 -2.50 -2.99 10.01
N ILE A 25 -1.25 -3.04 9.55
CA ILE A 25 -0.77 -4.11 8.66
C ILE A 25 -0.45 -5.34 9.50
N PRO A 26 -1.13 -6.48 9.29
CA PRO A 26 -0.75 -7.73 9.95
C PRO A 26 0.70 -8.09 9.59
N PRO A 27 1.55 -8.46 10.57
CA PRO A 27 2.93 -8.83 10.30
C PRO A 27 3.04 -9.86 9.17
N GLY A 28 3.93 -9.62 8.22
CA GLY A 28 4.16 -10.51 7.08
C GLY A 28 3.22 -10.33 5.88
N THR A 29 2.23 -9.44 5.94
CA THR A 29 1.30 -9.24 4.80
C THR A 29 1.70 -8.14 3.83
N LEU A 30 2.66 -7.27 4.18
CA LEU A 30 3.07 -6.15 3.34
C LEU A 30 3.57 -6.60 1.95
N ASP A 31 4.42 -7.62 1.90
CA ASP A 31 4.94 -8.16 0.63
C ASP A 31 3.78 -8.65 -0.26
N LEU A 32 2.78 -9.33 0.31
CA LEU A 32 1.56 -9.75 -0.39
C LEU A 32 0.78 -8.55 -0.95
N LEU A 33 0.56 -7.52 -0.14
CA LEU A 33 -0.18 -6.32 -0.56
C LEU A 33 0.52 -5.60 -1.72
N ILE A 34 1.85 -5.46 -1.66
CA ILE A 34 2.64 -4.87 -2.75
C ILE A 34 2.53 -5.73 -4.02
N LEU A 35 2.75 -7.06 -3.91
CA LEU A 35 2.65 -7.97 -5.05
C LEU A 35 1.27 -7.91 -5.70
N LYS A 36 0.20 -7.93 -4.90
CA LYS A 36 -1.18 -7.86 -5.40
C LYS A 36 -1.48 -6.54 -6.09
N THR A 37 -0.99 -5.43 -5.53
CA THR A 37 -1.17 -4.09 -6.09
C THR A 37 -0.50 -3.96 -7.45
N LEU A 38 0.76 -4.39 -7.57
CA LEU A 38 1.48 -4.41 -8.85
C LEU A 38 0.86 -5.41 -9.85
N ALA A 39 0.29 -6.52 -9.40
CA ALA A 39 -0.45 -7.42 -10.29
C ALA A 39 -1.71 -6.77 -10.89
N ARG A 40 -2.39 -5.92 -10.11
CA ARG A 40 -3.64 -5.25 -10.51
C ARG A 40 -3.39 -4.13 -11.53
N HIS A 41 -2.36 -3.32 -11.29
CA HIS A 41 -2.12 -2.08 -12.05
C HIS A 41 -0.93 -2.15 -13.01
N GLY A 42 -0.10 -3.19 -12.90
CA GLY A 42 1.09 -3.36 -13.72
C GLY A 42 2.30 -2.63 -13.14
N GLU A 43 2.73 -1.58 -13.82
CA GLU A 43 3.89 -0.78 -13.41
C GLU A 43 3.45 0.43 -12.59
N MET A 44 4.09 0.65 -11.45
CA MET A 44 3.74 1.74 -10.54
C MET A 44 4.97 2.34 -9.89
N HIS A 45 4.92 3.65 -9.66
CA HIS A 45 5.85 4.31 -8.76
C HIS A 45 5.58 3.89 -7.30
N GLY A 46 6.62 3.86 -6.46
CA GLY A 46 6.51 3.43 -5.06
C GLY A 46 5.39 4.14 -4.28
N TYR A 47 5.28 5.46 -4.40
CA TYR A 47 4.20 6.22 -3.75
C TYR A 47 2.80 5.78 -4.22
N GLU A 48 2.63 5.51 -5.51
CA GLU A 48 1.34 5.07 -6.07
C GLU A 48 0.95 3.68 -5.54
N VAL A 49 1.93 2.83 -5.20
CA VAL A 49 1.67 1.55 -4.53
C VAL A 49 1.06 1.78 -3.15
N ALA A 50 1.62 2.69 -2.34
CA ALA A 50 1.08 3.01 -1.02
C ALA A 50 -0.32 3.61 -1.11
N GLU A 51 -0.54 4.57 -2.01
CA GLU A 51 -1.86 5.17 -2.23
C GLU A 51 -2.88 4.14 -2.69
N SER A 52 -2.51 3.23 -3.60
CA SER A 52 -3.42 2.19 -4.06
C SER A 52 -3.76 1.19 -2.95
N ILE A 53 -2.86 0.90 -2.00
CA ILE A 53 -3.17 0.03 -0.86
C ILE A 53 -4.17 0.74 0.07
N LEU A 54 -3.91 2.01 0.38
CA LEU A 54 -4.79 2.83 1.22
C LEU A 54 -6.22 2.87 0.64
N HIS A 55 -6.35 3.28 -0.63
CA HIS A 55 -7.65 3.37 -1.28
C HIS A 55 -8.34 2.02 -1.48
N ALA A 56 -7.60 0.94 -1.77
CA ALA A 56 -8.20 -0.38 -1.91
C ALA A 56 -8.68 -0.98 -0.58
N SER A 57 -8.25 -0.38 0.54
CA SER A 57 -8.60 -0.80 1.91
C SER A 57 -9.62 0.11 2.57
N ASP A 58 -10.31 0.98 1.81
CA ASP A 58 -11.22 2.01 2.35
C ASP A 58 -10.54 2.87 3.44
N ASP A 59 -9.30 3.29 3.16
CA ASP A 59 -8.42 4.09 4.02
C ASP A 59 -8.02 3.44 5.35
N VAL A 60 -8.25 2.13 5.54
CA VAL A 60 -7.87 1.38 6.76
C VAL A 60 -6.36 1.12 6.80
N ILE A 61 -5.76 0.69 5.69
CA ILE A 61 -4.36 0.27 5.63
C ILE A 61 -3.48 1.41 5.10
N SER A 62 -2.79 2.10 6.01
CA SER A 62 -1.74 3.05 5.65
C SER A 62 -0.36 2.40 5.64
N VAL A 63 0.35 2.49 4.51
CA VAL A 63 1.72 2.00 4.37
C VAL A 63 2.69 3.17 4.39
N GLU A 64 3.49 3.25 5.44
CA GLU A 64 4.53 4.28 5.56
C GLU A 64 5.74 3.99 4.64
N GLU A 65 6.38 5.06 4.16
CA GLU A 65 7.59 4.97 3.34
C GLU A 65 8.72 4.16 4.01
N GLY A 66 8.86 4.31 5.33
CA GLY A 66 9.84 3.60 6.14
C GLY A 66 9.65 2.07 6.16
N SER A 67 8.47 1.58 5.80
CA SER A 67 8.18 0.15 5.65
C SER A 67 8.16 -0.28 4.19
N LEU A 68 7.61 0.56 3.31
CA LEU A 68 7.46 0.27 1.89
C LEU A 68 8.80 0.09 1.19
N TYR A 69 9.71 1.06 1.31
CA TYR A 69 10.95 1.03 0.51
C TYR A 69 11.90 -0.09 0.95
N PRO A 70 12.09 -0.39 2.25
CA PRO A 70 12.81 -1.60 2.64
C PRO A 70 12.16 -2.89 2.14
N ALA A 71 10.82 -2.97 2.06
CA ALA A 71 10.15 -4.12 1.47
C ALA A 71 10.44 -4.25 -0.02
N LEU A 72 10.28 -3.17 -0.80
CA LEU A 72 10.62 -3.15 -2.23
C LEU A 72 12.09 -3.51 -2.48
N GLN A 73 13.01 -3.01 -1.67
CA GLN A 73 14.43 -3.38 -1.73
C GLN A 73 14.63 -4.90 -1.55
N ARG A 74 13.99 -5.50 -0.54
CA ARG A 74 14.05 -6.97 -0.35
C ARG A 74 13.43 -7.71 -1.53
N MET A 75 12.32 -7.24 -2.07
CA MET A 75 11.63 -7.86 -3.20
C MET A 75 12.46 -7.80 -4.49
N LEU A 76 13.20 -6.70 -4.71
CA LEU A 76 14.18 -6.58 -5.79
C LEU A 76 15.30 -7.62 -5.63
N LEU A 77 15.87 -7.74 -4.43
CA LEU A 77 16.92 -8.73 -4.13
C LEU A 77 16.45 -10.17 -4.33
N LYS A 78 15.17 -10.45 -4.04
CA LYS A 78 14.52 -11.75 -4.30
C LYS A 78 14.12 -11.95 -5.77
N GLY A 79 14.26 -10.93 -6.62
CA GLY A 79 13.85 -10.97 -8.02
C GLY A 79 12.33 -11.03 -8.23
N TRP A 80 11.53 -10.67 -7.23
CA TRP A 80 10.07 -10.67 -7.31
C TRP A 80 9.53 -9.45 -8.09
N VAL A 81 10.26 -8.34 -8.00
CA VAL A 81 9.98 -7.13 -8.78
C VAL A 81 11.23 -6.72 -9.55
N SER A 82 11.03 -5.97 -10.64
CA SER A 82 12.07 -5.23 -11.34
C SER A 82 11.78 -3.74 -11.20
N ASP A 83 12.81 -2.90 -11.33
CA ASP A 83 12.67 -1.46 -11.30
C ASP A 83 13.28 -0.76 -12.51
N GLU A 84 12.63 0.32 -12.95
CA GLU A 84 13.12 1.19 -14.01
C GLU A 84 13.02 2.65 -13.58
N TRP A 85 13.95 3.49 -14.06
CA TRP A 85 13.83 4.93 -13.87
C TRP A 85 12.81 5.51 -14.85
N GLY A 86 11.83 6.22 -14.32
CA GLY A 86 10.87 6.99 -15.10
C GLY A 86 10.81 8.45 -14.68
N VAL A 87 9.93 9.19 -15.34
CA VAL A 87 9.61 10.59 -15.02
C VAL A 87 8.15 10.65 -14.61
N THR A 88 7.88 11.17 -13.41
CA THR A 88 6.51 11.35 -12.91
C THR A 88 5.81 12.50 -13.66
N ALA A 89 4.49 12.60 -13.52
CA ALA A 89 3.71 13.71 -14.08
C ALA A 89 4.22 15.09 -13.62
N GLY A 90 4.83 15.17 -12.43
CA GLY A 90 5.46 16.39 -11.89
C GLY A 90 6.88 16.65 -12.40
N ASN A 91 7.31 15.98 -13.47
CA ASN A 91 8.65 16.07 -14.07
C ASN A 91 9.80 15.74 -13.09
N ARG A 92 9.56 14.80 -12.16
CA ARG A 92 10.59 14.31 -11.22
C ARG A 92 11.00 12.90 -11.61
N ARG A 93 12.29 12.59 -11.48
CA ARG A 93 12.79 11.21 -11.67
C ARG A 93 12.32 10.34 -10.52
N ALA A 94 11.80 9.16 -10.84
CA ALA A 94 11.36 8.21 -9.83
C ALA A 94 11.54 6.76 -10.28
N ARG A 95 11.57 5.83 -9.33
CA ARG A 95 11.65 4.39 -9.60
C ARG A 95 10.25 3.82 -9.78
N TYR A 96 10.02 3.19 -10.93
CA TYR A 96 8.82 2.43 -11.25
C TYR A 96 9.11 0.95 -11.05
N TYR A 97 8.17 0.24 -10.44
CA TYR A 97 8.28 -1.16 -10.11
C TYR A 97 7.27 -1.97 -10.89
N ARG A 98 7.66 -3.18 -11.31
CA ARG A 98 6.79 -4.12 -12.00
C ARG A 98 7.04 -5.54 -11.52
N LEU A 99 6.00 -6.39 -11.53
CA LEU A 99 6.17 -7.81 -11.25
C LEU A 99 6.99 -8.53 -12.32
N THR A 100 7.94 -9.34 -11.87
CA THR A 100 8.60 -10.34 -12.71
C THR A 100 7.75 -11.61 -12.81
N ALA A 101 8.18 -12.56 -13.64
CA ALA A 101 7.59 -13.90 -13.65
C ALA A 101 7.73 -14.62 -12.30
N ALA A 102 8.84 -14.42 -11.59
CA ALA A 102 9.04 -14.96 -10.24
C ALA A 102 8.11 -14.30 -9.22
N GLY A 103 7.90 -12.99 -9.31
CA GLY A 103 6.95 -12.27 -8.46
C GLY A 103 5.51 -12.73 -8.63
N ARG A 104 5.08 -13.03 -9.85
CA ARG A 104 3.74 -13.59 -10.11
C ARG A 104 3.56 -14.98 -9.50
N LYS A 105 4.60 -15.82 -9.55
CA LYS A 105 4.61 -17.12 -8.85
C LYS A 105 4.56 -16.94 -7.34
N GLN A 106 5.34 -16.00 -6.80
CA GLN A 106 5.32 -15.70 -5.36
C GLN A 106 3.94 -15.21 -4.91
N LEU A 107 3.30 -14.31 -5.66
CA LEU A 107 1.96 -13.81 -5.35
C LEU A 107 0.95 -14.96 -5.18
N THR A 108 1.04 -15.99 -6.03
CA THR A 108 0.17 -17.17 -5.91
C THR A 108 0.39 -17.93 -4.61
N GLN A 109 1.66 -18.05 -4.17
CA GLN A 109 2.01 -18.70 -2.90
C GLN A 109 1.53 -17.89 -1.70
N GLU A 110 1.74 -16.57 -1.72
CA GLU A 110 1.32 -15.66 -0.66
C GLU A 110 -0.21 -15.65 -0.50
N LEU A 111 -0.96 -15.60 -1.60
CA LEU A 111 -2.42 -15.70 -1.56
C LEU A 111 -2.88 -17.03 -0.97
N SER A 112 -2.30 -18.15 -1.44
CA SER A 112 -2.63 -19.49 -0.92
C SER A 112 -2.30 -19.65 0.57
N HIS A 113 -1.25 -18.99 1.04
CA HIS A 113 -0.88 -18.96 2.45
C HIS A 113 -1.87 -18.11 3.25
N PHE A 114 -2.17 -16.90 2.78
CA PHE A 114 -3.09 -15.97 3.40
C PHE A 114 -4.49 -16.58 3.56
N ASP A 115 -5.06 -17.14 2.50
CA ASP A 115 -6.41 -17.75 2.53
C ASP A 115 -6.49 -18.89 3.56
N ARG A 116 -5.42 -19.70 3.66
CA ARG A 116 -5.35 -20.81 4.61
C ARG A 116 -5.34 -20.33 6.05
N ILE A 117 -4.50 -19.33 6.36
CA ILE A 117 -4.37 -18.79 7.71
C ILE A 117 -5.63 -18.01 8.10
N TYR A 118 -6.11 -17.12 7.22
CA TYR A 118 -7.32 -16.33 7.46
C TYR A 118 -8.53 -17.24 7.67
N GLY A 119 -8.71 -18.26 6.82
CA GLY A 119 -9.80 -19.23 6.99
C GLY A 119 -9.68 -20.04 8.28
N ALA A 120 -8.47 -20.34 8.76
CA ALA A 120 -8.29 -20.97 10.07
C ALA A 120 -8.67 -20.05 11.23
N ILE A 121 -8.28 -18.78 11.18
CA ILE A 121 -8.65 -17.78 12.18
C ILE A 121 -10.17 -17.57 12.20
N ALA A 122 -10.78 -17.37 11.02
CA ALA A 122 -12.23 -17.17 10.90
C ALA A 122 -13.01 -18.31 11.57
N ARG A 123 -12.61 -19.57 11.33
CA ARG A 123 -13.21 -20.73 11.99
C ARG A 123 -13.08 -20.72 13.52
N VAL A 124 -12.00 -20.19 14.08
CA VAL A 124 -11.85 -20.09 15.54
C VAL A 124 -12.73 -18.98 16.12
N VAL A 125 -12.88 -17.86 15.38
CA VAL A 125 -13.64 -16.69 15.83
C VAL A 125 -15.15 -16.87 15.68
N GLU A 126 -15.61 -17.54 14.61
CA GLU A 126 -17.02 -17.77 14.31
C GLU A 126 -17.62 -18.96 15.07
N VAL A 127 -16.78 -19.80 15.68
CA VAL A 127 -17.27 -20.83 16.62
C VAL A 127 -17.60 -20.12 17.95
N GLY A 128 -18.81 -19.58 18.00
CA GLY A 128 -19.45 -18.87 19.12
C GLY A 128 -20.90 -18.54 18.78
#